data_AF-A0A947VRT2-F1
#
_entry.id   AF-A0A947VRT2-F1
#
_cell.length_a   1.000
_cell.length_b   1.000
_cell.length_c   1.000
_cell.angle_alpha   90.00
_cell.angle_beta   90.00
_cell.angle_gamma   90.00
#
_symmetry.space_group_name_H-M   'P 1'
#
loop_
_entity.id
_entity.type
_entity.pdbx_description
1 polymer ?
#
loop_
_entity_poly.entity_id
_entity_poly.type
_entity_poly.pdbx_seq_one_letter_code
_entity_poly.pdbx_strand_id
1 'polypeptide(L)'
;AAAFAVFAALIAATLLLYRRRALTHAKRAELVASIAWAGDAWTPPKLFAGSYQVPGKVPEDLHPVEAALLLELALPRIASIMVDGLSAQGLVALEREDPLRIRFLAERKARDDIEERFLASFDANGDVLPGLLADFFEEAIKRLQEKIWDCDLEATKAFYRGKILEAQAKADEVDGWDERERLEYYRANRSWTYWRSYAILSSRPAYMAGLRLPEGMSAGYADFMRSAVCYSGCFTPANVGTVDACHSACHNACHDACHSACHSACHSACHSACHSACVSGSSH
;
A
#
# COMPACT_ATOMS: atom_id res chain seq x y z
N ALA A 1 17.67 -81.60 10.06
CA ALA A 1 16.20 -81.68 10.19
C ALA A 1 15.62 -80.50 10.99
N ALA A 2 16.05 -80.27 12.24
CA ALA A 2 15.49 -79.20 13.09
C ALA A 2 15.62 -77.78 12.52
N ALA A 3 16.80 -77.41 11.97
CA ALA A 3 17.00 -76.08 11.39
C ALA A 3 16.10 -75.79 10.17
N PHE A 4 15.84 -76.80 9.34
CA PHE A 4 14.92 -76.69 8.19
C PHE A 4 13.47 -76.50 8.63
N ALA A 5 13.04 -77.19 9.69
CA ALA A 5 11.69 -77.04 10.24
C ALA A 5 11.48 -75.64 10.84
N VAL A 6 12.49 -75.10 11.55
CA VAL A 6 12.45 -73.73 12.09
C VAL A 6 12.40 -72.69 10.97
N PHE A 7 13.21 -72.86 9.92
CA PHE A 7 13.20 -71.94 8.77
C PHE A 7 11.87 -71.98 8.00
N ALA A 8 11.31 -73.17 7.78
CA ALA A 8 10.01 -73.33 7.15
C ALA A 8 8.88 -72.69 7.99
N ALA A 9 8.93 -72.81 9.32
CA ALA A 9 7.98 -72.16 10.22
C ALA A 9 8.08 -70.63 10.18
N LEU A 10 9.29 -70.07 10.12
CA LEU A 10 9.51 -68.63 9.98
C LEU A 10 9.02 -68.09 8.63
N ILE A 11 9.25 -68.82 7.54
CA ILE A 11 8.73 -68.47 6.21
C ILE A 11 7.19 -68.52 6.21
N ALA A 12 6.59 -69.55 6.80
CA ALA A 12 5.13 -69.63 6.91
C ALA A 12 4.54 -68.48 7.75
N ALA A 13 5.18 -68.13 8.87
CA ALA A 13 4.75 -67.02 9.73
C ALA A 13 4.87 -65.66 9.03
N THR A 14 5.97 -65.42 8.31
CA THR A 14 6.17 -64.17 7.55
C THR A 14 5.18 -64.04 6.40
N LEU A 15 4.90 -65.12 5.66
CA LEU A 15 3.86 -65.14 4.62
C LEU A 15 2.47 -64.89 5.20
N LEU A 16 2.15 -65.44 6.38
CA LEU A 16 0.88 -65.21 7.06
C LEU A 16 0.72 -63.74 7.47
N LEU A 17 1.77 -63.13 8.04
CA LEU A 17 1.79 -61.72 8.44
C LEU A 17 1.69 -60.79 7.22
N TYR A 18 2.40 -61.10 6.13
CA TYR A 18 2.30 -60.37 4.87
C TYR A 18 0.88 -60.41 4.30
N ARG A 19 0.26 -61.60 4.25
CA ARG A 19 -1.12 -61.77 3.77
C ARG A 19 -2.12 -60.99 4.63
N ARG A 20 -1.97 -61.02 5.96
CA ARG A 20 -2.81 -60.20 6.87
C ARG A 20 -2.65 -58.71 6.61
N ARG A 21 -1.41 -58.23 6.43
CA ARG A 21 -1.14 -56.82 6.15
C ARG A 21 -1.71 -56.39 4.80
N ALA A 22 -1.57 -57.22 3.76
CA ALA A 22 -2.11 -56.96 2.43
C ALA A 22 -3.64 -56.84 2.45
N LEU A 23 -4.34 -57.77 3.12
CA LEU A 23 -5.80 -57.72 3.27
C LEU A 23 -6.27 -56.49 4.06
N THR A 24 -5.53 -56.11 5.10
CA THR A 24 -5.85 -54.91 5.90
C THR A 24 -5.61 -53.63 5.10
N HIS A 25 -4.55 -53.59 4.28
CA HIS A 25 -4.28 -52.48 3.38
C HIS A 25 -5.35 -52.34 2.30
N ALA A 26 -5.80 -53.45 1.71
CA ALA A 26 -6.90 -53.43 0.73
C ALA A 26 -8.17 -52.82 1.31
N LYS A 27 -8.57 -53.24 2.52
CA LYS A 27 -9.73 -52.66 3.23
C LYS A 27 -9.56 -51.17 3.52
N ARG A 28 -8.35 -50.72 3.89
CA ARG A 28 -8.06 -49.31 4.16
C ARG A 28 -8.06 -48.47 2.88
N ALA A 29 -7.52 -49.02 1.78
CA ALA A 29 -7.53 -48.35 0.48
C ALA A 29 -8.95 -48.19 -0.06
N GLU A 30 -9.80 -49.21 0.11
CA GLU A 30 -11.22 -49.17 -0.23
C GLU A 30 -11.97 -48.12 0.62
N LEU A 31 -11.68 -48.06 1.93
CA LEU A 31 -12.23 -47.03 2.80
C LEU A 31 -11.82 -45.61 2.36
N VAL A 32 -10.54 -45.39 2.03
CA VAL A 32 -10.05 -44.08 1.54
C VAL A 32 -10.70 -43.71 0.21
N ALA A 33 -10.86 -44.67 -0.71
CA ALA A 33 -11.59 -44.46 -1.96
C ALA A 33 -13.07 -44.10 -1.71
N SER A 34 -13.71 -44.70 -0.71
CA SER A 34 -15.10 -44.39 -0.34
C SER A 34 -15.27 -43.00 0.32
N ILE A 35 -14.22 -42.45 0.93
CA ILE A 35 -14.21 -41.11 1.55
C ILE A 35 -13.79 -40.02 0.55
N ALA A 36 -13.24 -40.38 -0.61
CA ALA A 36 -12.79 -39.45 -1.65
C ALA A 36 -13.94 -38.78 -2.45
N TRP A 37 -15.15 -38.71 -1.89
CA TRP A 37 -16.35 -38.14 -2.53
C TRP A 37 -16.20 -36.66 -2.91
N ALA A 38 -15.26 -35.94 -2.29
CA ALA A 38 -14.98 -34.54 -2.63
C ALA A 38 -14.09 -34.37 -3.87
N GLY A 39 -13.41 -35.43 -4.34
CA GLY A 39 -12.41 -35.36 -5.40
C GLY A 39 -11.24 -34.39 -5.08
N ASP A 40 -10.17 -34.46 -5.87
CA ASP A 40 -9.11 -33.43 -5.85
C ASP A 40 -9.55 -32.16 -6.61
N ALA A 41 -10.83 -32.07 -6.99
CA ALA A 41 -11.38 -31.03 -7.84
C ALA A 41 -11.72 -29.76 -7.04
N TRP A 42 -10.84 -29.35 -6.13
CA TRP A 42 -10.87 -28.00 -5.63
C TRP A 42 -10.24 -27.09 -6.68
N THR A 43 -11.09 -26.33 -7.39
CA THR A 43 -10.62 -25.23 -8.23
C THR A 43 -10.67 -23.97 -7.39
N PRO A 44 -9.55 -23.27 -7.20
CA PRO A 44 -9.55 -22.02 -6.45
C PRO A 44 -10.59 -21.07 -7.08
N PRO A 45 -11.46 -20.45 -6.28
CA PRO A 45 -12.39 -19.47 -6.81
C PRO A 45 -11.61 -18.34 -7.47
N LYS A 46 -11.95 -18.04 -8.74
CA LYS A 46 -11.40 -16.86 -9.42
C LYS A 46 -12.13 -15.63 -8.90
N LEU A 47 -11.41 -14.77 -8.18
CA LEU A 47 -11.92 -13.47 -7.78
C LEU A 47 -12.06 -12.61 -9.04
N PHE A 48 -13.30 -12.29 -9.42
CA PHE A 48 -13.57 -11.28 -10.43
C PHE A 48 -13.61 -9.93 -9.72
N ALA A 49 -12.47 -9.23 -9.70
CA ALA A 49 -12.43 -7.83 -9.29
C ALA A 49 -12.93 -6.98 -10.46
N GLY A 50 -14.19 -6.54 -10.40
CA GLY A 50 -14.66 -5.46 -11.26
C GLY A 50 -13.91 -4.17 -10.89
N SER A 51 -13.38 -3.45 -11.89
CA SER A 51 -12.79 -2.13 -11.68
C SER A 51 -13.88 -1.08 -11.85
N TYR A 52 -13.96 -0.12 -10.92
CA TYR A 52 -14.77 1.09 -11.06
C TYR A 52 -14.08 2.15 -11.94
N GLN A 53 -12.87 1.87 -12.42
CA GLN A 53 -12.09 2.82 -13.22
C GLN A 53 -12.69 2.99 -14.61
N VAL A 54 -12.87 4.25 -15.00
CA VAL A 54 -13.31 4.64 -16.33
C VAL A 54 -12.08 4.82 -17.22
N PRO A 55 -11.91 4.02 -18.29
CA PRO A 55 -10.75 4.14 -19.18
C PRO A 55 -10.60 5.56 -19.74
N GLY A 56 -9.38 6.10 -19.70
CA GLY A 56 -9.04 7.45 -20.15
C GLY A 56 -9.54 8.60 -19.26
N LYS A 57 -10.28 8.34 -18.17
CA LYS A 57 -10.63 9.39 -17.21
C LYS A 57 -9.40 9.81 -16.41
N VAL A 58 -9.07 11.10 -16.42
CA VAL A 58 -7.93 11.68 -15.72
C VAL A 58 -8.40 12.86 -14.86
N PRO A 59 -8.03 12.94 -13.56
CA PRO A 59 -8.23 14.12 -12.74
C PRO A 59 -7.17 15.17 -13.08
N GLU A 60 -7.57 16.36 -13.51
CA GLU A 60 -6.65 17.41 -13.97
C GLU A 60 -6.17 18.36 -12.84
N ASP A 61 -6.81 18.27 -11.68
CA ASP A 61 -6.71 19.18 -10.53
C ASP A 61 -5.97 18.57 -9.32
N LEU A 62 -5.11 17.57 -9.52
CA LEU A 62 -4.27 17.07 -8.44
C LEU A 62 -3.29 18.17 -8.01
N HIS A 63 -3.20 18.35 -6.69
CA HIS A 63 -2.17 19.17 -6.09
C HIS A 63 -0.80 18.57 -6.44
N PRO A 64 0.24 19.38 -6.64
CA PRO A 64 1.58 18.88 -6.97
C PRO A 64 2.07 17.79 -5.99
N VAL A 65 1.83 17.92 -4.68
CA VAL A 65 2.12 16.86 -3.69
C VAL A 65 1.39 15.54 -3.99
N GLU A 66 0.10 15.62 -4.34
CA GLU A 66 -0.70 14.43 -4.70
C GLU A 66 -0.17 13.80 -5.99
N ALA A 67 0.26 14.61 -6.96
CA ALA A 67 0.95 14.13 -8.16
C ALA A 67 2.29 13.46 -7.81
N ALA A 68 3.03 13.95 -6.80
CA ALA A 68 4.26 13.33 -6.29
C ALA A 68 3.99 11.92 -5.73
N LEU A 69 2.94 11.80 -4.93
CA LEU A 69 2.50 10.55 -4.32
C LEU A 69 2.04 9.56 -5.40
N LEU A 70 1.24 10.03 -6.37
CA LEU A 70 0.79 9.23 -7.51
C LEU A 70 1.98 8.68 -8.34
N LEU A 71 3.00 9.49 -8.53
CA LEU A 71 4.23 9.13 -9.25
C LEU A 71 5.26 8.41 -8.38
N GLU A 72 4.88 8.07 -7.14
CA GLU A 72 5.66 7.25 -6.22
C GLU A 72 7.03 7.85 -5.87
N LEU A 73 7.12 9.19 -5.80
CA LEU A 73 8.32 9.85 -5.31
C LEU A 73 8.59 9.46 -3.84
N ALA A 74 9.87 9.43 -3.46
CA ALA A 74 10.27 9.22 -2.07
C ALA A 74 9.74 10.34 -1.18
N LEU A 75 9.24 10.01 0.03
CA LEU A 75 8.69 11.01 0.95
C LEU A 75 9.65 12.17 1.26
N PRO A 76 10.98 11.95 1.43
CA PRO A 76 11.93 13.05 1.58
C PRO A 76 11.93 13.97 0.36
N ARG A 77 11.71 13.44 -0.84
CA ARG A 77 11.65 14.24 -2.06
C ARG A 77 10.38 15.09 -2.12
N ILE A 78 9.26 14.54 -1.65
CA ILE A 78 8.00 15.28 -1.51
C ILE A 78 8.17 16.41 -0.49
N ALA A 79 8.83 16.14 0.64
CA ALA A 79 9.18 17.16 1.62
C ALA A 79 10.10 18.25 1.02
N SER A 80 11.07 17.89 0.16
CA SER A 80 11.87 18.88 -0.56
C SER A 80 11.03 19.79 -1.46
N ILE A 81 10.04 19.22 -2.17
CA ILE A 81 9.10 20.01 -3.00
C ILE A 81 8.33 21.00 -2.14
N MET A 82 7.82 20.55 -0.99
CA MET A 82 7.08 21.39 -0.04
C MET A 82 7.93 22.52 0.52
N VAL A 83 9.13 22.19 1.01
CA VAL A 83 10.04 23.18 1.59
C VAL A 83 10.52 24.18 0.54
N ASP A 84 10.82 23.76 -0.69
CA ASP A 84 11.18 24.69 -1.77
C ASP A 84 10.01 25.63 -2.13
N GLY A 85 8.78 25.09 -2.23
CA GLY A 85 7.57 25.87 -2.50
C GLY A 85 7.30 26.92 -1.42
N LEU A 86 7.40 26.54 -0.15
CA LEU A 86 7.25 27.43 1.00
C LEU A 86 8.40 28.46 1.10
N SER A 87 9.62 28.06 0.73
CA SER A 87 10.78 28.97 0.69
C SER A 87 10.67 29.99 -0.43
N ALA A 88 10.16 29.60 -1.59
CA ALA A 88 9.85 30.50 -2.69
C ALA A 88 8.78 31.53 -2.32
N GLN A 89 7.87 31.13 -1.43
CA GLN A 89 6.90 32.03 -0.83
C GLN A 89 7.49 32.88 0.30
N GLY A 90 8.75 32.70 0.71
CA GLY A 90 9.36 33.44 1.81
C GLY A 90 8.68 33.20 3.17
N LEU A 91 8.05 32.04 3.35
CA LEU A 91 7.44 31.62 4.62
C LEU A 91 8.46 30.93 5.51
N VAL A 92 9.32 30.12 4.90
CA VAL A 92 10.35 29.33 5.57
C VAL A 92 11.68 29.46 4.86
N ALA A 93 12.76 29.11 5.54
CA ALA A 93 14.05 28.82 4.93
C ALA A 93 14.54 27.47 5.45
N LEU A 94 15.18 26.68 4.59
CA LEU A 94 15.87 25.47 5.01
C LEU A 94 17.10 25.84 5.85
N GLU A 95 17.16 25.36 7.09
CA GLU A 95 18.30 25.58 8.00
C GLU A 95 19.25 24.38 7.96
N ARG A 96 18.71 23.16 7.95
CA ARG A 96 19.47 21.91 7.94
C ARG A 96 18.71 20.83 7.19
N GLU A 97 19.42 20.04 6.38
CA GLU A 97 18.86 18.93 5.62
C GLU A 97 18.76 17.63 6.43
N ASP A 98 19.71 17.37 7.33
CA ASP A 98 19.78 16.15 8.12
C ASP A 98 20.16 16.45 9.59
N PRO A 99 19.27 16.20 10.56
CA PRO A 99 17.83 15.96 10.38
C PRO A 99 17.13 17.23 9.89
N LEU A 100 16.08 17.09 9.06
CA LEU A 100 15.35 18.22 8.48
C LEU A 100 14.96 19.26 9.53
N ARG A 101 15.37 20.50 9.32
CA ARG A 101 14.98 21.67 10.12
C ARG A 101 14.76 22.88 9.23
N ILE A 102 13.66 23.57 9.50
CA ILE A 102 13.28 24.80 8.82
C ILE A 102 13.36 25.98 9.79
N ARG A 103 13.45 27.18 9.25
CA ARG A 103 13.32 28.44 10.00
C ARG A 103 12.14 29.22 9.46
N PHE A 104 11.19 29.56 10.32
CA PHE A 104 10.06 30.41 9.96
C PHE A 104 10.53 31.86 9.74
N LEU A 105 10.16 32.44 8.59
CA LEU A 105 10.52 33.81 8.19
C LEU A 105 9.36 34.79 8.35
N ALA A 106 8.12 34.31 8.25
CA ALA A 106 6.92 35.14 8.33
C ALA A 106 5.76 34.37 8.97
N GLU A 107 4.96 35.05 9.79
CA GLU A 107 3.76 34.50 10.45
C GLU A 107 2.49 34.59 9.59
N ARG A 108 2.64 34.78 8.28
CA ARG A 108 1.49 34.82 7.36
C ARG A 108 1.06 33.41 6.98
N LYS A 109 -0.23 33.26 6.72
CA LYS A 109 -0.77 32.00 6.21
C LYS A 109 -0.14 31.62 4.87
N ALA A 110 0.11 30.33 4.71
CA ALA A 110 0.41 29.69 3.45
C ALA A 110 -0.78 29.80 2.49
N ARG A 111 -0.52 29.57 1.21
CA ARG A 111 -1.51 29.77 0.15
C ARG A 111 -2.53 28.65 0.12
N ASP A 112 -2.10 27.42 0.38
CA ASP A 112 -2.91 26.21 0.25
C ASP A 112 -3.09 25.49 1.60
N ASP A 113 -4.24 24.85 1.81
CA ASP A 113 -4.56 24.07 3.03
C ASP A 113 -3.52 22.96 3.29
N ILE A 114 -3.00 22.33 2.24
CA ILE A 114 -1.98 21.29 2.35
C ILE A 114 -0.63 21.85 2.85
N GLU A 115 -0.32 23.10 2.53
CA GLU A 115 0.90 23.78 3.01
C GLU A 115 0.81 24.07 4.50
N GLU A 116 -0.33 24.57 4.96
CA GLU A 116 -0.60 24.80 6.38
C GLU A 116 -0.49 23.49 7.18
N ARG A 117 -1.06 22.40 6.66
CA ARG A 117 -0.95 21.07 7.27
C ARG A 117 0.49 20.58 7.33
N PHE A 118 1.28 20.83 6.29
CA PHE A 118 2.69 20.50 6.29
C PHE A 118 3.47 21.34 7.31
N LEU A 119 3.22 22.64 7.39
CA LEU A 119 3.85 23.52 8.40
C LEU A 119 3.49 23.11 9.83
N ALA A 120 2.27 22.60 10.05
CA ALA A 120 1.84 22.08 11.35
C ALA A 120 2.64 20.85 11.82
N SER A 121 3.40 20.20 10.92
CA SER A 121 4.28 19.08 11.28
C SER A 121 5.63 19.51 11.88
N PHE A 122 5.85 20.80 12.11
CA PHE A 122 7.07 21.35 12.70
C PHE A 122 6.77 22.01 14.05
N ASP A 123 7.72 21.93 14.98
CA ASP A 123 7.64 22.63 16.25
C ASP A 123 8.00 24.12 16.11
N ALA A 124 7.93 24.89 17.21
CA ALA A 124 8.28 26.31 17.22
C ALA A 124 9.77 26.58 16.90
N ASN A 125 10.64 25.58 17.05
CA ASN A 125 12.06 25.66 16.71
C ASN A 125 12.32 25.26 15.24
N GLY A 126 11.31 24.76 14.54
CA GLY A 126 11.36 24.28 13.18
C GLY A 126 11.92 22.87 13.02
N ASP A 127 11.99 22.10 14.10
CA ASP A 127 12.32 20.68 14.07
C ASP A 127 11.06 19.85 13.74
N VAL A 128 11.24 18.76 12.99
CA VAL A 128 10.14 17.90 12.53
C VAL A 128 9.52 17.14 13.71
N LEU A 129 8.18 17.14 13.78
CA LEU A 129 7.38 16.30 14.67
C LEU A 129 6.96 15.03 13.91
N PRO A 130 7.58 13.86 14.17
CA PRO A 130 7.39 12.67 13.33
C PRO A 130 5.94 12.19 13.25
N GLY A 131 5.18 12.24 14.35
CA GLY A 131 3.76 11.85 14.35
C GLY A 131 2.92 12.74 13.43
N LEU A 132 3.04 14.06 13.57
CA LEU A 132 2.27 15.00 12.75
C LEU A 132 2.68 14.98 11.28
N LEU A 133 3.96 14.70 10.99
CA LEU A 133 4.41 14.51 9.61
C LEU A 133 3.82 13.22 9.01
N ALA A 134 3.66 12.16 9.79
CA ALA A 134 2.99 10.93 9.36
C ALA A 134 1.53 11.23 9.01
N ASP A 135 0.83 11.92 9.91
CA ASP A 135 -0.58 12.31 9.74
C ASP A 135 -0.77 13.17 8.48
N PHE A 136 0.17 14.08 8.21
CA PHE A 136 0.17 14.88 6.98
C PHE A 136 0.21 13.99 5.72
N PHE A 137 1.14 13.04 5.66
CA PHE A 137 1.26 12.16 4.49
C PHE A 137 0.02 11.25 4.37
N GLU A 138 -0.48 10.72 5.49
CA GLU A 138 -1.70 9.89 5.52
C GLU A 138 -2.90 10.62 4.92
N GLU A 139 -3.15 11.85 5.37
CA GLU A 139 -4.25 12.68 4.87
C GLU A 139 -4.06 13.06 3.39
N ALA A 140 -2.83 13.34 2.96
CA ALA A 140 -2.52 13.60 1.55
C ALA A 140 -2.80 12.37 0.67
N ILE A 141 -2.48 11.17 1.16
CA ILE A 141 -2.78 9.90 0.48
C ILE A 141 -4.29 9.68 0.39
N LYS A 142 -5.03 9.91 1.48
CA LYS A 142 -6.48 9.78 1.51
C LYS A 142 -7.15 10.69 0.47
N ARG A 143 -6.76 11.97 0.44
CA ARG A 143 -7.27 12.94 -0.54
C ARG A 143 -6.94 12.54 -1.98
N LEU A 144 -5.72 12.06 -2.22
CA LEU A 144 -5.35 11.52 -3.53
C LEU A 144 -6.26 10.35 -3.92
N GLN A 145 -6.46 9.37 -3.02
CA GLN A 145 -7.31 8.20 -3.27
C GLN A 145 -8.75 8.60 -3.60
N GLU A 146 -9.32 9.56 -2.85
CA GLU A 146 -10.66 10.11 -3.11
C GLU A 146 -10.77 10.79 -4.47
N LYS A 147 -9.68 11.32 -5.04
CA LYS A 147 -9.67 11.95 -6.38
C LYS A 147 -9.46 10.97 -7.52
N ILE A 148 -8.72 9.87 -7.28
CA ILE A 148 -8.34 8.91 -8.34
C ILE A 148 -9.19 7.64 -8.37
N TRP A 149 -10.19 7.51 -7.47
CA TRP A 149 -10.94 6.26 -7.25
C TRP A 149 -11.57 5.64 -8.51
N ASP A 150 -12.08 6.46 -9.44
CA ASP A 150 -12.70 6.02 -10.71
C ASP A 150 -11.88 6.42 -11.94
N CYS A 151 -10.64 6.86 -11.74
CA CYS A 151 -9.77 7.32 -12.81
C CYS A 151 -8.93 6.18 -13.39
N ASP A 152 -8.54 6.32 -14.66
CA ASP A 152 -7.55 5.45 -15.28
C ASP A 152 -6.16 5.82 -14.75
N LEU A 153 -5.61 4.95 -13.90
CA LEU A 153 -4.35 5.23 -13.21
C LEU A 153 -3.16 5.37 -14.18
N GLU A 154 -3.12 4.59 -15.25
CA GLU A 154 -2.01 4.65 -16.20
C GLU A 154 -2.10 5.92 -17.06
N ALA A 155 -3.30 6.26 -17.53
CA ALA A 155 -3.53 7.54 -18.21
C ALA A 155 -3.22 8.73 -17.30
N THR A 156 -3.60 8.65 -16.02
CA THR A 156 -3.36 9.71 -15.03
C THR A 156 -1.86 9.87 -14.76
N LYS A 157 -1.11 8.77 -14.55
CA LYS A 157 0.36 8.82 -14.41
C LYS A 157 1.02 9.40 -15.65
N ALA A 158 0.57 9.03 -16.85
CA ALA A 158 1.10 9.56 -18.10
C ALA A 158 0.86 11.08 -18.24
N PHE A 159 -0.35 11.55 -17.92
CA PHE A 159 -0.69 12.97 -17.94
C PHE A 159 0.19 13.79 -17.00
N TYR A 160 0.36 13.36 -15.75
CA TYR A 160 1.18 14.10 -14.78
C TYR A 160 2.68 14.02 -15.07
N ARG A 161 3.18 12.93 -15.67
CA ARG A 161 4.55 12.89 -16.20
C ARG A 161 4.73 13.93 -17.31
N GLY A 162 3.76 14.08 -18.20
CA GLY A 162 3.75 15.13 -19.23
C GLY A 162 3.83 16.53 -18.63
N LYS A 163 2.98 16.84 -17.63
CA LYS A 163 3.01 18.13 -16.92
C LYS A 163 4.39 18.44 -16.29
N ILE A 164 5.09 17.43 -15.75
CA ILE A 164 6.44 17.63 -15.21
C ILE A 164 7.44 18.00 -16.31
N LEU A 165 7.37 17.33 -17.47
CA LEU A 165 8.24 17.66 -18.61
C LEU A 165 7.97 19.08 -19.15
N GLU A 166 6.70 19.46 -19.24
CA GLU A 166 6.31 20.84 -19.59
C GLU A 166 6.86 21.84 -18.58
N ALA A 167 6.79 21.51 -17.28
CA ALA A 167 7.36 22.33 -16.23
C ALA A 167 8.90 22.43 -16.30
N GLN A 168 9.59 21.38 -16.71
CA GLN A 168 11.04 21.45 -16.95
C GLN A 168 11.35 22.39 -18.10
N ALA A 169 10.70 22.21 -19.26
CA ALA A 169 10.91 23.05 -20.43
C ALA A 169 10.63 24.52 -20.12
N LYS A 170 9.56 24.79 -19.36
CA LYS A 170 9.22 26.16 -18.98
C LYS A 170 10.16 26.73 -17.92
N ALA A 171 10.75 25.92 -17.04
CA ALA A 171 11.79 26.38 -16.13
C ALA A 171 13.08 26.78 -16.88
N ASP A 172 13.48 26.00 -17.88
CA ASP A 172 14.64 26.33 -18.74
C ASP A 172 14.42 27.63 -19.52
N GLU A 173 13.20 27.87 -19.98
CA GLU A 173 12.82 29.15 -20.62
C GLU A 173 12.93 30.32 -19.63
N VAL A 174 12.37 30.15 -18.42
CA VAL A 174 12.35 31.18 -17.37
C VAL A 174 13.75 31.51 -16.84
N ASP A 175 14.68 30.56 -16.85
CA ASP A 175 16.08 30.78 -16.45
C ASP A 175 16.79 31.78 -17.40
N GLY A 176 16.31 31.93 -18.63
CA GLY A 176 16.81 32.91 -19.60
C GLY A 176 16.16 34.30 -19.52
N TRP A 177 15.13 34.48 -18.69
CA TRP A 177 14.37 35.72 -18.61
C TRP A 177 15.04 36.79 -17.75
N ASP A 178 14.67 38.05 -17.98
CA ASP A 178 15.04 39.13 -17.09
C ASP A 178 14.37 38.99 -15.71
N GLU A 179 14.95 39.60 -14.68
CA GLU A 179 14.45 39.46 -13.31
C GLU A 179 13.00 39.94 -13.15
N ARG A 180 12.59 40.97 -13.89
CA ARG A 180 11.25 41.56 -13.81
C ARG A 180 10.22 40.62 -14.45
N GLU A 181 10.51 40.12 -15.64
CA GLU A 181 9.67 39.17 -16.39
C GLU A 181 9.47 37.88 -15.60
N ARG A 182 10.56 37.34 -15.02
CA ARG A 182 10.50 36.18 -14.12
C ARG A 182 9.61 36.43 -12.90
N LEU A 183 9.75 37.58 -12.24
CA LEU A 183 8.94 37.92 -11.07
C LEU A 183 7.46 38.13 -11.42
N GLU A 184 7.16 38.73 -12.58
CA GLU A 184 5.79 38.88 -13.09
C GLU A 184 5.14 37.54 -13.37
N TYR A 185 5.86 36.62 -14.01
CA TYR A 185 5.36 35.28 -14.27
C TYR A 185 5.09 34.48 -12.99
N TYR A 186 5.97 34.57 -11.99
CA TYR A 186 5.76 33.93 -10.68
C TYR A 186 4.56 34.52 -9.93
N ARG A 187 4.25 35.80 -10.13
CA ARG A 187 3.04 36.43 -9.55
C ARG A 187 1.76 35.98 -10.26
N ALA A 188 1.81 35.85 -11.59
CA ALA A 188 0.67 35.45 -12.40
C ALA A 188 0.36 33.95 -12.28
N ASN A 189 1.39 33.10 -12.19
CA ASN A 189 1.23 31.66 -12.16
C ASN A 189 1.52 31.13 -10.75
N ARG A 190 0.54 31.22 -9.86
CA ARG A 190 0.77 30.85 -8.45
C ARG A 190 1.09 29.37 -8.25
N SER A 191 0.40 28.50 -8.99
CA SER A 191 0.63 27.04 -9.01
C SER A 191 1.97 26.65 -9.62
N TRP A 192 2.59 27.55 -10.40
CA TRP A 192 3.90 27.34 -10.99
C TRP A 192 4.99 27.11 -9.94
N THR A 193 4.86 27.71 -8.75
CA THR A 193 5.87 27.62 -7.69
C THR A 193 6.28 26.17 -7.42
N TYR A 194 5.31 25.25 -7.38
CA TYR A 194 5.54 23.82 -7.16
C TYR A 194 6.02 23.07 -8.39
N TRP A 195 5.45 23.36 -9.56
CA TRP A 195 5.92 22.78 -10.82
C TRP A 195 7.37 23.19 -11.13
N ARG A 196 7.77 24.40 -10.74
CA ARG A 196 9.16 24.84 -10.74
C ARG A 196 10.02 24.02 -9.78
N SER A 197 9.53 23.72 -8.57
CA SER A 197 10.27 22.84 -7.64
C SER A 197 10.52 21.47 -8.28
N TYR A 198 9.52 20.87 -8.96
CA TYR A 198 9.73 19.65 -9.74
C TYR A 198 10.82 19.81 -10.79
N ALA A 199 10.80 20.90 -11.55
CA ALA A 199 11.81 21.18 -12.56
C ALA A 199 13.21 21.30 -11.95
N ILE A 200 13.37 22.06 -10.86
CA ILE A 200 14.65 22.22 -10.15
C ILE A 200 15.15 20.88 -9.62
N LEU A 201 14.28 20.12 -8.97
CA LEU A 201 14.63 18.84 -8.35
C LEU A 201 14.98 17.78 -9.40
N SER A 202 14.36 17.82 -10.58
CA SER A 202 14.66 16.88 -11.65
C SER A 202 15.91 17.28 -12.45
N SER A 203 16.12 18.57 -12.72
CA SER A 203 17.30 19.06 -13.45
C SER A 203 18.55 19.15 -12.57
N ARG A 204 18.39 19.32 -11.25
CA ARG A 204 19.48 19.40 -10.26
C ARG A 204 19.31 18.33 -9.19
N PRO A 205 19.66 17.06 -9.47
CA PRO A 205 19.49 15.96 -8.52
C PRO A 205 20.19 16.17 -7.17
N ALA A 206 21.29 16.94 -7.15
CA ALA A 206 22.02 17.28 -5.93
C ALA A 206 21.28 18.27 -5.01
N TYR A 207 20.31 19.03 -5.54
CA TYR A 207 19.55 20.01 -4.76
C TYR A 207 18.67 19.29 -3.72
N MET A 208 18.90 19.61 -2.44
CA MET A 208 18.22 19.02 -1.28
C MET A 208 18.29 17.49 -1.23
N ALA A 209 19.33 16.90 -1.84
CA ALA A 209 19.51 15.45 -1.88
C ALA A 209 19.87 14.84 -0.51
N GLY A 210 20.40 15.66 0.40
CA GLY A 210 20.75 15.27 1.75
C GLY A 210 19.57 15.30 2.72
N LEU A 211 18.38 15.74 2.28
CA LEU A 211 17.22 15.88 3.15
C LEU A 211 16.81 14.50 3.72
N ARG A 212 16.84 14.39 5.05
CA ARG A 212 16.42 13.19 5.78
C ARG A 212 15.21 13.48 6.65
N LEU A 213 14.19 12.63 6.47
CA LEU A 213 13.03 12.57 7.34
C LEU A 213 13.30 11.63 8.53
N PRO A 214 12.52 11.72 9.61
CA PRO A 214 12.59 10.79 10.74
C PRO A 214 12.54 9.31 10.33
N GLU A 215 13.06 8.44 11.20
CA GLU A 215 13.15 7.00 10.97
C GLU A 215 11.78 6.41 10.58
N GLY A 216 11.75 5.58 9.52
CA GLY A 216 10.53 5.00 8.97
C GLY A 216 9.83 5.83 7.88
N MET A 217 10.32 7.03 7.56
CA MET A 217 9.83 7.87 6.44
C MET A 217 10.86 8.07 5.32
N SER A 218 11.90 7.25 5.27
CA SER A 218 13.01 7.41 4.34
C SER A 218 12.76 6.82 2.94
N ALA A 219 11.64 6.13 2.74
CA ALA A 219 11.40 5.30 1.55
C ALA A 219 10.33 5.88 0.59
N GLY A 220 10.17 5.26 -0.57
CA GLY A 220 9.10 5.55 -1.55
C GLY A 220 7.70 5.38 -0.94
N TYR A 221 6.67 5.98 -1.53
CA TYR A 221 5.27 5.76 -1.10
C TYR A 221 4.94 4.26 -0.97
N ALA A 222 5.33 3.44 -1.95
CA ALA A 222 5.09 2.01 -1.92
C ALA A 222 5.83 1.28 -0.76
N ASP A 223 7.03 1.74 -0.40
CA ASP A 223 7.79 1.22 0.74
C ASP A 223 7.23 1.75 2.08
N PHE A 224 6.78 3.00 2.12
CA PHE A 224 6.07 3.58 3.26
C PHE A 224 4.78 2.79 3.54
N MET A 225 3.98 2.48 2.52
CA MET A 225 2.79 1.62 2.62
C MET A 225 3.13 0.19 3.05
N ARG A 226 4.35 -0.28 2.81
CA ARG A 226 4.87 -1.57 3.31
C ARG A 226 5.53 -1.45 4.69
N SER A 227 5.80 -0.23 5.17
CA SER A 227 6.55 0.01 6.40
C SER A 227 5.68 -0.13 7.65
N ALA A 228 6.30 -0.51 8.76
CA ALA A 228 5.64 -0.61 10.05
C ALA A 228 5.02 0.72 10.51
N VAL A 229 5.48 1.87 10.01
CA VAL A 229 4.91 3.19 10.34
C VAL A 229 3.48 3.32 9.81
N CYS A 230 3.24 2.92 8.56
CA CYS A 230 1.88 2.87 7.99
C CYS A 230 0.98 1.85 8.73
N TYR A 231 1.53 0.71 9.15
CA TYR A 231 0.77 -0.30 9.92
C TYR A 231 0.56 0.07 11.39
N SER A 232 1.42 0.89 12.01
CA SER A 232 1.33 1.23 13.43
C SER A 232 0.04 2.00 13.77
N GLY A 233 -0.48 2.76 12.82
CA GLY A 233 -1.79 3.39 12.90
C GLY A 233 -2.97 2.42 12.74
N CYS A 234 -2.75 1.27 12.07
CA CYS A 234 -3.80 0.29 11.75
C CYS A 234 -4.07 -0.73 12.90
N PHE A 235 -3.14 -0.86 13.86
CA PHE A 235 -3.26 -1.74 15.03
C PHE A 235 -3.34 -0.99 16.36
N THR A 236 -3.39 0.35 16.33
CA THR A 236 -3.59 1.15 17.54
C THR A 236 -5.08 1.16 17.90
N PRO A 237 -5.45 0.87 19.16
CA PRO A 237 -6.85 0.89 19.55
C PRO A 237 -7.44 2.31 19.39
N ALA A 238 -8.74 2.39 19.09
CA ALA A 238 -9.47 3.58 18.62
C ALA A 238 -9.37 4.84 19.51
N ASN A 239 -8.76 4.72 20.69
CA ASN A 239 -8.55 5.75 21.68
C ASN A 239 -7.12 6.31 21.71
N VAL A 240 -6.22 5.91 20.79
CA VAL A 240 -4.81 6.36 20.76
C VAL A 240 -4.30 6.70 19.34
N GLY A 241 -5.12 6.53 18.29
CA GLY A 241 -4.79 6.85 16.89
C GLY A 241 -6.05 6.86 16.00
N THR A 242 -6.05 7.64 14.91
CA THR A 242 -7.23 8.02 14.12
C THR A 242 -7.38 7.33 12.76
N VAL A 243 -6.93 6.07 12.62
CA VAL A 243 -6.84 5.42 11.30
C VAL A 243 -8.04 4.50 11.01
N ASP A 244 -9.21 5.09 10.80
CA ASP A 244 -10.41 4.32 10.40
C ASP A 244 -10.39 3.91 8.92
N ALA A 245 -9.62 4.59 8.06
CA ALA A 245 -9.68 4.40 6.60
C ALA A 245 -8.91 3.17 6.10
N CYS A 246 -7.67 2.94 6.58
CA CYS A 246 -6.90 1.74 6.24
C CYS A 246 -7.47 0.48 6.91
N HIS A 247 -8.03 0.60 8.12
CA HIS A 247 -8.79 -0.47 8.75
C HIS A 247 -10.04 -0.80 7.90
N SER A 248 -10.86 0.17 7.54
CA SER A 248 -12.08 -0.15 6.76
C SER A 248 -11.82 -0.62 5.33
N ALA A 249 -10.81 -0.12 4.62
CA ALA A 249 -10.51 -0.56 3.25
C ALA A 249 -9.78 -1.91 3.18
N CYS A 250 -8.76 -2.13 4.03
CA CYS A 250 -7.94 -3.35 3.99
C CYS A 250 -8.43 -4.40 5.00
N HIS A 251 -8.79 -4.01 6.23
CA HIS A 251 -9.34 -4.97 7.19
C HIS A 251 -10.74 -5.41 6.79
N ASN A 252 -11.70 -4.57 6.34
CA ASN A 252 -13.00 -5.14 5.92
C ASN A 252 -12.88 -5.96 4.64
N ALA A 253 -12.10 -5.54 3.63
CA ALA A 253 -11.97 -6.33 2.40
C ALA A 253 -11.26 -7.68 2.66
N CYS A 254 -10.19 -7.71 3.47
CA CYS A 254 -9.50 -8.96 3.80
C CYS A 254 -10.21 -9.77 4.88
N HIS A 255 -10.80 -9.15 5.91
CA HIS A 255 -11.61 -9.81 6.94
C HIS A 255 -12.88 -10.37 6.31
N ASP A 256 -13.63 -9.63 5.48
CA ASP A 256 -14.83 -10.16 4.84
C ASP A 256 -14.48 -11.24 3.81
N ALA A 257 -13.39 -11.12 3.06
CA ALA A 257 -12.96 -12.18 2.14
C ALA A 257 -12.49 -13.44 2.88
N CYS A 258 -11.68 -13.30 3.93
CA CYS A 258 -11.19 -14.45 4.73
C CYS A 258 -12.27 -15.03 5.64
N HIS A 259 -13.09 -14.19 6.27
CA HIS A 259 -14.21 -14.60 7.11
C HIS A 259 -15.31 -15.22 6.25
N SER A 260 -15.64 -14.66 5.08
CA SER A 260 -16.58 -15.31 4.14
C SER A 260 -16.02 -16.60 3.55
N ALA A 261 -14.73 -16.68 3.21
CA ALA A 261 -14.13 -17.93 2.72
C ALA A 261 -14.08 -19.01 3.82
N CYS A 262 -13.74 -18.64 5.06
CA CYS A 262 -13.69 -19.55 6.21
C CYS A 262 -15.09 -19.93 6.71
N HIS A 263 -16.03 -18.97 6.84
CA HIS A 263 -17.44 -19.28 7.14
C HIS A 263 -18.03 -20.11 6.01
N SER A 264 -17.84 -19.79 4.73
CA SER A 264 -18.42 -20.60 3.65
C SER A 264 -17.85 -22.01 3.62
N ALA A 265 -16.54 -22.18 3.80
CA ALA A 265 -15.92 -23.50 3.85
C ALA A 265 -16.36 -24.31 5.08
N CYS A 266 -16.39 -23.69 6.28
CA CYS A 266 -16.80 -24.38 7.52
C CYS A 266 -18.32 -24.61 7.59
N HIS A 267 -19.13 -23.63 7.19
CA HIS A 267 -20.59 -23.71 7.19
C HIS A 267 -21.06 -24.68 6.10
N SER A 268 -20.46 -24.70 4.90
CA SER A 268 -20.79 -25.70 3.87
C SER A 268 -20.36 -27.11 4.26
N ALA A 269 -19.19 -27.28 4.87
CA ALA A 269 -18.74 -28.59 5.36
C ALA A 269 -19.64 -29.11 6.50
N CYS A 270 -20.04 -28.24 7.44
CA CYS A 270 -20.92 -28.61 8.54
C CYS A 270 -22.39 -28.78 8.12
N HIS A 271 -22.93 -27.93 7.24
CA HIS A 271 -24.28 -28.11 6.67
C HIS A 271 -24.36 -29.37 5.80
N SER A 272 -23.34 -29.68 4.99
CA SER A 272 -23.32 -30.90 4.17
C SER A 272 -23.23 -32.16 5.04
N ALA A 273 -22.45 -32.13 6.13
CA ALA A 273 -22.40 -33.22 7.10
C ALA A 273 -23.73 -33.39 7.87
N CYS A 274 -24.39 -32.29 8.27
CA CYS A 274 -25.68 -32.34 8.96
C CYS A 274 -26.85 -32.71 8.03
N HIS A 275 -26.87 -32.21 6.78
CA HIS A 275 -27.84 -32.64 5.78
C HIS A 275 -27.64 -34.12 5.47
N SER A 276 -26.42 -34.58 5.22
CA SER A 276 -26.14 -36.00 4.98
C SER A 276 -26.60 -36.87 6.14
N ALA A 277 -26.44 -36.43 7.39
CA ALA A 277 -26.95 -37.10 8.59
C ALA A 277 -28.50 -37.05 8.72
N CYS A 278 -29.15 -35.98 8.27
CA CYS A 278 -30.62 -35.86 8.28
C CYS A 278 -31.31 -36.65 7.14
N VAL A 279 -30.79 -36.65 5.90
CA VAL A 279 -31.35 -37.44 4.80
C VAL A 279 -30.94 -38.92 4.82
N SER A 280 -29.93 -39.30 5.61
CA SER A 280 -29.64 -40.72 5.90
C SER A 280 -30.21 -41.21 7.24
N GLY A 281 -30.80 -40.32 8.03
CA GLY A 281 -31.41 -40.63 9.34
C GLY A 281 -32.91 -40.94 9.31
N SER A 282 -33.56 -40.97 8.14
CA SER A 282 -34.96 -41.40 8.03
C SER A 282 -35.06 -42.93 8.10
N SER A 283 -35.23 -43.42 9.33
CA SER A 283 -35.86 -44.69 9.73
C SER A 283 -35.50 -45.96 8.93
N HIS A 284 -34.56 -46.74 9.48
CA HIS A 284 -34.76 -48.16 9.78
C HIS A 284 -34.01 -48.53 11.05
#